data_AF-A0A6L9MMD3-F1
#
_entry.id   AF-A0A6L9MMD3-F1
#
_cell.length_a   1.000
_cell.length_b   1.000
_cell.length_c   1.000
_cell.angle_alpha   90.00
_cell.angle_beta   90.00
_cell.angle_gamma   90.00
#
_symmetry.space_group_name_H-M   'P 1'
#
loop_
_entity.id
_entity.type
_entity.pdbx_description
1 polymer ?
#
loop_
_entity_poly.entity_id
_entity_poly.type
_entity_poly.pdbx_seq_one_letter_code
_entity_poly.pdbx_strand_id
1 'polypeptide(L)'
;MLGVWIVYLQLLLNGYRRQRRSSILITRGAGSGLRSRCLVTNMSVEPIYVTSLIATMLSPEGHYEVALTDLRDLPEDLGADPRSTMAQGSLVTGQYIDLGHFDDLITLLGQDRPGAPTPNEVTKLELVVVALYGSSHRPVGAERHFALETRDGVVRIVPQSVETLQLRSRRARLKLRRQMARHM
;
A
#
# COMPACT_ATOMS: atom_id res chain seq x y z
N MET A 1 -42.14 15.06 -18.51
CA MET A 1 -40.87 15.10 -19.27
C MET A 1 -39.64 15.36 -18.41
N LEU A 2 -39.65 16.34 -17.50
CA LEU A 2 -38.49 16.70 -16.67
C LEU A 2 -38.03 15.58 -15.71
N GLY A 3 -38.96 14.80 -15.15
CA GLY A 3 -38.65 13.67 -14.27
C GLY A 3 -37.84 12.56 -14.95
N VAL A 4 -38.10 12.26 -16.23
CA VAL A 4 -37.33 11.27 -16.99
C VAL A 4 -35.88 11.73 -17.14
N TRP A 5 -35.66 13.00 -17.48
CA TRP A 5 -34.32 13.58 -17.56
C TRP A 5 -33.58 13.58 -16.23
N ILE A 6 -34.27 13.82 -15.10
CA ILE A 6 -33.67 13.73 -13.77
C ILE A 6 -33.22 12.30 -13.48
N VAL A 7 -34.02 11.29 -13.79
CA VAL A 7 -33.65 9.87 -13.60
C VAL A 7 -32.45 9.50 -14.47
N TYR A 8 -32.44 9.87 -15.76
CA TYR A 8 -31.29 9.64 -16.64
C TYR A 8 -30.03 10.34 -16.13
N LEU A 9 -30.14 11.59 -15.68
CA LEU A 9 -29.03 12.33 -15.11
C LEU A 9 -28.50 11.66 -13.84
N GLN A 10 -29.37 11.17 -12.96
CA GLN A 10 -28.96 10.44 -11.75
C GLN A 10 -28.22 9.14 -12.10
N LEU A 11 -28.73 8.35 -13.05
CA LEU A 11 -28.07 7.13 -13.52
C LEU A 11 -26.70 7.42 -14.12
N LEU A 12 -26.62 8.45 -14.98
CA LEU A 12 -25.37 8.86 -15.62
C LEU A 12 -24.35 9.38 -14.59
N LEU A 13 -24.79 10.22 -13.64
CA LEU A 13 -23.94 10.72 -12.56
C LEU A 13 -23.45 9.60 -11.65
N ASN A 14 -24.29 8.62 -11.33
CA ASN A 14 -23.91 7.48 -10.51
C ASN A 14 -22.91 6.57 -11.23
N GLY A 15 -23.13 6.29 -12.52
CA GLY A 15 -22.18 5.55 -13.36
C GLY A 15 -20.83 6.26 -13.44
N TYR A 16 -20.85 7.55 -13.79
CA TYR A 16 -19.66 8.39 -13.90
C TYR A 16 -18.87 8.47 -12.58
N ARG A 17 -19.55 8.64 -11.44
CA ARG A 17 -18.92 8.68 -10.11
C ARG A 17 -18.38 7.33 -9.67
N ARG A 18 -18.95 6.21 -10.11
CA ARG A 18 -18.47 4.85 -9.76
C ARG A 18 -17.24 4.49 -10.58
N GLN A 19 -17.21 4.86 -11.86
CA GLN A 19 -16.14 4.53 -12.80
C GLN A 19 -14.84 5.31 -12.52
N ARG A 20 -14.93 6.53 -11.97
CA ARG A 20 -13.77 7.36 -11.62
C ARG A 20 -13.22 7.14 -10.20
N ARG A 21 -13.60 6.07 -9.51
CA ARG A 21 -13.07 5.81 -8.17
C ARG A 21 -11.68 5.19 -8.27
N SER A 22 -10.69 5.84 -7.65
CA SER A 22 -9.39 5.22 -7.44
C SER A 22 -9.53 3.98 -6.55
N SER A 23 -8.83 2.92 -6.90
CA SER A 23 -8.79 1.65 -6.18
C SER A 23 -7.38 1.08 -6.25
N ILE A 24 -6.75 0.91 -5.09
CA ILE A 24 -5.40 0.32 -4.98
C ILE A 24 -5.53 -0.96 -4.16
N LEU A 25 -4.99 -2.05 -4.68
CA LEU A 25 -5.02 -3.35 -4.03
C LEU A 25 -3.63 -3.65 -3.48
N ILE A 26 -3.53 -3.82 -2.17
CA ILE A 26 -2.31 -4.35 -1.52
C ILE A 26 -2.58 -5.82 -1.27
N THR A 27 -1.75 -6.71 -1.79
CA THR A 27 -1.96 -8.16 -1.68
C THR A 27 -0.68 -8.89 -1.36
N ARG A 28 -0.90 -10.11 -0.89
CA ARG A 28 0.13 -11.07 -0.60
C ARG A 28 0.06 -12.17 -1.66
N GLY A 29 1.15 -12.36 -2.41
CA GLY A 29 1.25 -13.31 -3.52
C GLY A 29 2.23 -14.46 -3.23
N ALA A 30 2.15 -15.52 -4.04
CA ALA A 30 3.15 -16.60 -4.07
C ALA A 30 3.41 -17.33 -2.73
N GLY A 31 2.39 -17.58 -1.89
CA GLY A 31 2.54 -18.45 -0.71
C GLY A 31 1.59 -18.13 0.43
N SER A 32 1.93 -18.54 1.67
CA SER A 32 1.27 -18.20 2.96
C SER A 32 2.23 -17.71 4.06
N GLY A 33 3.54 -17.94 3.91
CA GLY A 33 4.57 -17.59 4.89
C GLY A 33 5.20 -16.21 4.69
N LEU A 34 6.22 -15.88 5.48
CA LEU A 34 6.97 -14.62 5.36
C LEU A 34 7.67 -14.46 3.99
N ARG A 35 8.06 -15.56 3.35
CA ARG A 35 8.57 -15.58 1.97
C ARG A 35 7.50 -15.35 0.89
N SER A 36 6.27 -14.98 1.27
CA SER A 36 5.28 -14.52 0.30
C SER A 36 5.64 -13.10 -0.15
N ARG A 37 5.23 -12.72 -1.37
CA ARG A 37 5.55 -11.40 -1.92
C ARG A 37 4.47 -10.39 -1.63
N CYS A 38 4.85 -9.15 -1.39
CA CYS A 38 3.91 -8.04 -1.21
C CYS A 38 3.73 -7.28 -2.53
N LEU A 39 2.51 -7.24 -3.05
CA LEU A 39 2.18 -6.62 -4.32
C LEU A 39 1.24 -5.43 -4.12
N VAL A 40 1.55 -4.31 -4.76
CA VAL A 40 0.69 -3.11 -4.80
C VAL A 40 0.19 -2.92 -6.23
N THR A 41 -1.10 -3.12 -6.46
CA THR A 41 -1.71 -3.13 -7.80
C THR A 41 -2.67 -1.95 -7.98
N ASN A 42 -2.62 -1.28 -9.14
CA ASN A 42 -3.62 -0.30 -9.53
C ASN A 42 -4.88 -1.01 -10.07
N MET A 43 -5.98 -0.93 -9.33
CA MET A 43 -7.30 -1.45 -9.73
C MET A 43 -8.24 -0.32 -10.19
N SER A 44 -7.72 0.89 -10.36
CA SER A 44 -8.48 2.04 -10.86
C SER A 44 -8.62 1.97 -12.37
N VAL A 45 -9.58 2.70 -12.94
CA VAL A 45 -9.73 2.80 -14.39
C VAL A 45 -8.64 3.67 -15.03
N GLU A 46 -8.16 4.68 -14.30
CA GLU A 46 -7.10 5.58 -14.77
C GLU A 46 -5.74 5.24 -14.13
N PRO A 47 -4.64 5.67 -14.75
CA PRO A 47 -3.31 5.55 -14.17
C PRO A 47 -3.17 6.29 -12.84
N ILE A 48 -2.33 5.73 -11.97
CA ILE A 48 -1.91 6.36 -10.72
C ILE A 48 -0.39 6.45 -10.68
N TYR A 49 0.13 7.48 -10.01
CA TYR A 49 1.55 7.56 -9.70
C TYR A 49 1.75 7.29 -8.21
N VAL A 50 2.36 6.17 -7.85
CA VAL A 50 2.72 5.85 -6.46
C VAL A 50 3.86 6.77 -6.04
N THR A 51 3.60 7.62 -5.05
CA THR A 51 4.56 8.61 -4.55
C THR A 51 5.30 8.13 -3.31
N SER A 52 4.64 7.33 -2.48
CA SER A 52 5.21 6.86 -1.22
C SER A 52 4.55 5.56 -0.79
N LEU A 53 5.37 4.67 -0.24
CA LEU A 53 4.97 3.43 0.38
C LEU A 53 5.51 3.43 1.80
N ILE A 54 4.61 3.49 2.77
CA ILE A 54 4.97 3.54 4.18
C ILE A 54 4.65 2.19 4.79
N ALA A 55 5.65 1.59 5.42
CA ALA A 55 5.49 0.36 6.17
C ALA A 55 5.66 0.64 7.66
N THR A 56 4.70 0.16 8.45
CA THR A 56 4.72 0.28 9.91
C THR A 56 4.65 -1.09 10.53
N MET A 57 5.64 -1.40 11.35
CA MET A 57 5.71 -2.64 12.10
C MET A 57 5.41 -2.37 13.56
N LEU A 58 4.57 -3.21 14.17
CA LEU A 58 4.27 -3.17 15.60
C LEU A 58 4.87 -4.41 16.27
N SER A 59 5.65 -4.17 17.32
CA SER A 59 6.14 -5.17 18.26
C SER A 59 5.75 -4.78 19.69
N PRO A 60 5.92 -5.67 20.68
CA PRO A 60 5.73 -5.33 22.09
C PRO A 60 6.58 -4.15 22.56
N GLU A 61 7.72 -3.91 21.92
CA GLU A 61 8.70 -2.88 22.29
C GLU A 61 8.40 -1.51 21.65
N GLY A 62 7.57 -1.48 20.60
CA GLY A 62 7.21 -0.22 19.96
C GLY A 62 6.59 -0.33 18.58
N HIS A 63 6.44 0.82 17.94
CA HIS A 63 6.01 0.96 16.56
C HIS A 63 7.14 1.57 15.73
N TYR A 64 7.47 0.91 14.62
CA TYR A 64 8.54 1.30 13.72
C TYR A 64 7.95 1.61 12.35
N GLU A 65 7.93 2.88 11.98
CA GLU A 65 7.39 3.36 10.71
C GLU A 65 8.55 3.82 9.82
N VAL A 66 8.58 3.36 8.57
CA VAL A 66 9.50 3.89 7.57
C VAL A 66 8.89 3.95 6.17
N ALA A 67 9.29 4.96 5.39
CA ALA A 67 9.03 5.06 3.97
C ALA A 67 9.97 4.15 3.17
N LEU A 68 9.42 3.15 2.49
CA LEU A 68 10.15 2.21 1.62
C LEU A 68 10.76 2.90 0.40
N THR A 69 10.31 4.11 0.05
CA THR A 69 10.87 4.92 -1.03
C THR A 69 12.23 5.51 -0.67
N ASP A 70 12.53 5.69 0.62
CA ASP A 70 13.67 6.48 1.09
C ASP A 70 14.78 5.59 1.67
N LEU A 71 14.47 4.34 1.99
CA LEU A 71 15.37 3.39 2.65
C LEU A 71 16.23 2.54 1.70
N ARG A 72 16.02 2.62 0.39
CA ARG A 72 16.75 1.76 -0.53
C ARG A 72 17.94 2.54 -1.05
N ASP A 73 19.14 2.14 -0.62
CA ASP A 73 20.34 2.35 -1.43
C ASP A 73 20.03 1.76 -2.80
N LEU A 74 19.75 2.65 -3.75
CA LEU A 74 19.38 2.23 -5.09
C LEU A 74 20.58 1.49 -5.67
N PRO A 75 20.45 0.20 -6.02
CA PRO A 75 21.52 -0.50 -6.71
C PRO A 75 21.85 0.25 -8.02
N GLU A 76 23.12 0.24 -8.43
CA GLU A 76 23.54 0.88 -9.70
C GLU A 76 22.75 0.33 -10.90
N ASP A 77 22.33 -0.93 -10.82
CA ASP A 77 21.36 -1.55 -11.73
C ASP A 77 20.00 -1.71 -11.04
N LEU A 78 19.00 -1.00 -11.55
CA LEU A 78 17.62 -1.01 -11.08
C LEU A 78 16.85 -2.30 -11.46
N GLY A 79 17.49 -3.19 -12.23
CA GLY A 79 16.92 -4.44 -12.68
C GLY A 79 15.79 -4.26 -13.71
N ALA A 80 15.00 -5.32 -13.89
CA ALA A 80 13.97 -5.38 -14.94
C ALA A 80 12.76 -4.45 -14.70
N ASP A 81 12.44 -4.11 -13.45
CA ASP A 81 11.37 -3.16 -13.12
C ASP A 81 11.87 -2.12 -12.09
N PRO A 82 12.35 -0.96 -12.57
CA PRO A 82 12.83 0.12 -11.72
C PRO A 82 11.82 0.59 -10.67
N ARG A 83 10.51 0.46 -10.94
CA ARG A 83 9.45 0.88 -10.00
C ARG A 83 9.40 -0.02 -8.78
N SER A 84 9.59 -1.32 -9.00
CA SER A 84 9.68 -2.32 -7.94
C SER A 84 10.92 -2.08 -7.08
N THR A 85 12.04 -1.65 -7.67
CA THR A 85 13.27 -1.28 -6.95
C THR A 85 13.12 0.03 -6.18
N MET A 86 12.54 1.07 -6.78
CA MET A 86 12.36 2.37 -6.13
C MET A 86 11.16 2.44 -5.18
N ALA A 87 10.29 1.43 -5.17
CA ALA A 87 9.03 1.43 -4.43
C ALA A 87 8.13 2.64 -4.80
N GLN A 88 8.25 3.14 -6.02
CA GLN A 88 7.48 4.29 -6.54
C GLN A 88 7.35 4.23 -8.06
N GLY A 89 6.41 4.99 -8.61
CA GLY A 89 6.28 5.18 -10.06
C GLY A 89 4.85 5.05 -10.58
N SER A 90 4.73 5.17 -11.91
CA SER A 90 3.44 5.13 -12.60
C SER A 90 2.94 3.70 -12.79
N LEU A 91 1.67 3.48 -12.45
CA LEU A 91 0.93 2.24 -12.64
C LEU A 91 -0.32 2.51 -13.48
N VAL A 92 -0.35 1.96 -14.69
CA VAL A 92 -1.61 1.86 -15.44
C VAL A 92 -2.50 0.78 -14.82
N THR A 93 -3.76 0.72 -15.26
CA THR A 93 -4.75 -0.26 -14.76
C THR A 93 -4.22 -1.69 -14.86
N GLY A 94 -4.30 -2.42 -13.75
CA GLY A 94 -3.84 -3.81 -13.63
C GLY A 94 -2.34 -3.98 -13.41
N GLN A 95 -1.53 -2.93 -13.53
CA GLN A 95 -0.10 -3.03 -13.19
C GLN A 95 0.14 -2.99 -11.68
N TYR A 96 1.26 -3.58 -11.28
CA TYR A 96 1.67 -3.66 -9.89
C TYR A 96 3.14 -3.27 -9.68
N ILE A 97 3.46 -2.95 -8.43
CA ILE A 97 4.82 -2.86 -7.87
C ILE A 97 5.00 -4.08 -6.97
N ASP A 98 6.11 -4.80 -7.14
CA ASP A 98 6.52 -5.88 -6.25
C ASP A 98 7.46 -5.30 -5.18
N LEU A 99 7.04 -5.35 -3.92
CA LEU A 99 7.82 -4.83 -2.79
C LEU A 99 8.83 -5.84 -2.25
N GLY A 100 8.87 -7.05 -2.80
CA GLY A 100 9.69 -8.14 -2.31
C GLY A 100 8.96 -8.99 -1.28
N HIS A 101 9.73 -9.74 -0.50
CA HIS A 101 9.18 -10.64 0.52
C HIS A 101 8.89 -9.89 1.83
N PHE A 102 8.00 -10.44 2.64
CA PHE A 102 7.63 -9.79 3.90
C PHE A 102 8.72 -9.88 4.97
N ASP A 103 9.53 -10.94 4.99
CA ASP A 103 10.72 -11.04 5.84
C ASP A 103 11.76 -9.97 5.50
N ASP A 104 12.01 -9.72 4.21
CA ASP A 104 12.90 -8.65 3.75
C ASP A 104 12.40 -7.27 4.24
N LEU A 105 11.10 -7.00 4.10
CA LEU A 105 10.47 -5.74 4.55
C LEU A 105 10.56 -5.57 6.07
N ILE A 106 10.33 -6.63 6.85
CA ILE A 106 10.43 -6.60 8.31
C ILE A 106 11.87 -6.35 8.74
N THR A 107 12.83 -7.04 8.12
CA THR A 107 14.25 -6.87 8.40
C THR A 107 14.68 -5.44 8.12
N LEU A 108 14.27 -4.89 6.96
CA LEU A 108 14.55 -3.50 6.57
C LEU A 108 14.01 -2.49 7.60
N LEU A 109 12.79 -2.70 8.14
CA LEU A 109 12.22 -1.81 9.16
C LEU A 109 13.00 -1.81 10.48
N GLY A 110 13.78 -2.87 10.73
CA GLY A 110 14.62 -3.04 11.91
C GLY A 110 16.10 -2.69 11.74
N GLN A 111 16.62 -2.59 10.51
CA GLN A 111 18.06 -2.53 10.23
C GLN A 111 18.82 -1.39 10.95
N ASP A 112 18.22 -0.21 11.09
CA ASP A 112 18.87 0.95 11.70
C ASP A 112 18.57 1.14 13.20
N ARG A 113 18.05 0.12 13.89
CA ARG A 113 17.62 0.26 15.29
C ARG A 113 18.26 -0.79 16.21
N PRO A 114 19.01 -0.35 17.25
CA PRO A 114 19.52 -1.28 18.25
C PRO A 114 18.35 -1.94 19.00
N GLY A 115 18.35 -3.27 19.07
CA GLY A 115 17.25 -4.05 19.65
C GLY A 115 16.03 -4.16 18.74
N ALA A 116 16.19 -4.05 17.42
CA ALA A 116 15.08 -4.23 16.51
C ALA A 116 14.45 -5.63 16.66
N PRO A 117 13.10 -5.71 16.69
CA PRO A 117 12.40 -6.96 16.88
C PRO A 117 12.71 -7.91 15.72
N THR A 118 13.01 -9.15 16.05
CA THR A 118 13.07 -10.24 15.08
C THR A 118 11.69 -10.45 14.45
N PRO A 119 11.59 -11.05 13.25
CA PRO A 119 10.30 -11.33 12.61
C PRO A 119 9.31 -12.12 13.49
N ASN A 120 9.80 -12.84 14.51
CA ASN A 120 8.98 -13.58 15.47
C ASN A 120 8.35 -12.70 16.56
N GLU A 121 8.93 -11.53 16.85
CA GLU A 121 8.45 -10.58 17.87
C GLU A 121 7.47 -9.56 17.28
N VAL A 122 7.44 -9.47 15.95
CA VAL A 122 6.51 -8.63 15.22
C VAL A 122 5.12 -9.23 15.30
N THR A 123 4.15 -8.42 15.73
CA THR A 123 2.76 -8.86 15.86
C THR A 123 1.92 -8.39 14.66
N LYS A 124 2.26 -7.23 14.11
CA LYS A 124 1.48 -6.60 13.04
C LYS A 124 2.39 -5.84 12.07
N LEU A 125 2.04 -5.92 10.80
CA LEU A 125 2.60 -5.10 9.73
C LEU A 125 1.47 -4.33 9.04
N GLU A 126 1.62 -3.01 8.96
CA GLU A 126 0.72 -2.11 8.26
C GLU A 126 1.43 -1.55 7.03
N LEU A 127 0.74 -1.57 5.89
CA LEU A 127 1.22 -1.00 4.66
C LEU A 127 0.26 0.09 4.19
N VAL A 128 0.80 1.28 3.98
CA VAL A 128 0.08 2.44 3.48
C VAL A 128 0.69 2.88 2.16
N VAL A 129 -0.13 2.85 1.11
CA VAL A 129 0.22 3.35 -0.22
C VAL A 129 -0.34 4.74 -0.37
N VAL A 130 0.49 5.68 -0.84
CA VAL A 130 0.03 6.99 -1.29
C VAL A 130 0.37 7.17 -2.76
N ALA A 131 -0.61 7.63 -3.52
CA ALA A 131 -0.49 7.85 -4.95
C ALA A 131 -1.23 9.11 -5.40
N LEU A 132 -0.86 9.63 -6.56
CA LEU A 132 -1.59 10.70 -7.26
C LEU A 132 -2.47 10.08 -8.34
N TYR A 133 -3.75 10.46 -8.35
CA TYR A 133 -4.71 9.98 -9.35
C TYR A 133 -4.69 10.86 -10.59
N GLY A 134 -4.44 10.26 -11.77
CA GLY A 134 -4.14 10.97 -13.02
C GLY A 134 -5.10 12.10 -13.38
N SER A 135 -6.43 11.89 -13.34
CA SER A 135 -7.38 12.95 -13.72
C SER A 135 -7.56 14.09 -12.72
N SER A 136 -7.10 13.96 -11.48
CA SER A 136 -7.42 14.95 -10.44
C SER A 136 -6.22 15.50 -9.69
N HIS A 137 -5.03 14.91 -9.85
CA HIS A 137 -3.82 15.23 -9.08
C HIS A 137 -4.04 15.21 -7.55
N ARG A 138 -5.13 14.61 -7.09
CA ARG A 138 -5.46 14.50 -5.68
C ARG A 138 -4.75 13.28 -5.12
N PRO A 139 -4.17 13.39 -3.91
CA PRO A 139 -3.64 12.23 -3.23
C PRO A 139 -4.78 11.26 -2.95
N VAL A 140 -4.55 10.02 -3.34
CA VAL A 140 -5.34 8.85 -3.01
C VAL A 140 -4.43 7.93 -2.21
N GLY A 141 -5.02 7.14 -1.33
CA GLY A 141 -4.24 6.15 -0.61
C GLY A 141 -5.04 4.92 -0.28
N ALA A 142 -4.31 3.89 0.09
CA ALA A 142 -4.84 2.61 0.48
C ALA A 142 -4.02 2.03 1.61
N GLU A 143 -4.69 1.31 2.49
CA GLU A 143 -4.12 0.77 3.72
C GLU A 143 -4.48 -0.71 3.82
N ARG A 144 -3.50 -1.54 4.18
CA ARG A 144 -3.73 -2.95 4.50
C ARG A 144 -2.92 -3.36 5.71
N HIS A 145 -3.55 -4.15 6.57
CA HIS A 145 -2.95 -4.68 7.78
C HIS A 145 -2.77 -6.18 7.66
N PHE A 146 -1.65 -6.64 8.16
CA PHE A 146 -1.27 -8.04 8.21
C PHE A 146 -0.89 -8.38 9.66
N ALA A 147 -1.43 -9.49 10.16
CA ALA A 147 -1.00 -10.10 11.40
C ALA A 147 0.13 -11.09 11.10
N LEU A 148 1.09 -11.16 12.02
CA LEU A 148 2.09 -12.22 12.02
C LEU A 148 1.70 -13.25 13.07
N GLU A 149 1.45 -14.47 12.62
CA GLU A 149 0.99 -15.56 13.47
C GLU A 149 1.97 -16.72 13.37
N THR A 150 2.50 -17.15 14.52
CA THR A 150 3.34 -18.34 14.61
C THR A 150 2.44 -19.56 14.76
N ARG A 151 2.48 -20.46 13.79
CA ARG A 151 1.75 -21.73 13.83
C ARG A 151 2.70 -22.88 13.50
N ASP A 152 2.75 -23.88 14.38
CA ASP A 152 3.62 -25.05 14.25
C ASP A 152 5.11 -24.68 14.10
N GLY A 153 5.55 -23.62 14.80
CA GLY A 153 6.91 -23.10 14.73
C GLY A 153 7.23 -22.28 13.46
N VAL A 154 6.25 -22.06 12.57
CA VAL A 154 6.43 -21.29 11.33
C VAL A 154 5.64 -19.99 11.42
N VAL A 155 6.31 -18.86 11.22
CA VAL A 155 5.65 -17.55 11.13
C VAL A 155 4.94 -17.41 9.78
N ARG A 156 3.67 -17.07 9.85
CA ARG A 156 2.80 -16.80 8.70
C ARG A 156 2.34 -15.36 8.73
N ILE A 157 2.12 -14.81 7.55
CA ILE A 157 1.57 -13.47 7.40
C ILE A 157 0.13 -13.55 6.88
N VAL A 158 -0.78 -13.08 7.70
CA VAL A 158 -2.23 -13.23 7.52
C VAL A 158 -2.86 -11.85 7.32
N PRO A 159 -3.53 -11.59 6.19
CA PRO A 159 -4.29 -10.35 6.02
C PRO A 159 -5.40 -10.26 7.08
N GLN A 160 -5.47 -9.14 7.80
CA GLN A 160 -6.52 -8.94 8.82
C GLN A 160 -7.88 -8.56 8.23
N SER A 161 -7.89 -8.15 6.96
CA SER A 161 -9.10 -7.85 6.21
C SER A 161 -9.06 -8.52 4.84
N VAL A 162 -10.25 -8.85 4.33
CA VAL A 162 -10.43 -9.34 2.95
C VAL A 162 -10.07 -8.24 1.96
N GLU A 163 -10.56 -7.02 2.21
CA GLU A 163 -10.36 -5.86 1.34
C GLU A 163 -9.22 -4.96 1.81
N THR A 164 -8.56 -4.29 0.86
CA THR A 164 -7.68 -3.16 1.14
C THR A 164 -8.52 -1.92 1.42
N LEU A 165 -8.30 -1.27 2.57
CA LEU A 165 -9.03 -0.07 2.97
C LEU A 165 -8.63 1.11 2.06
N GLN A 166 -9.61 1.69 1.37
CA GLN A 166 -9.36 2.84 0.49
C GLN A 166 -9.52 4.15 1.27
N LEU A 167 -8.44 4.94 1.37
CA LEU A 167 -8.38 6.19 2.12
C LEU A 167 -8.99 7.36 1.33
N ARG A 168 -10.31 7.33 1.20
CA ARG A 168 -11.08 8.27 0.37
C ARG A 168 -11.69 9.43 1.14
N SER A 169 -11.81 9.36 2.46
CA SER A 169 -12.44 10.43 3.24
C SER A 169 -11.53 11.67 3.34
N ARG A 170 -12.11 12.88 3.57
CA ARG A 170 -11.31 14.09 3.77
C ARG A 170 -10.37 13.95 4.98
N ARG A 171 -10.83 13.30 6.06
CA ARG A 171 -10.04 13.04 7.27
C ARG A 171 -8.90 12.05 6.99
N ALA A 172 -9.17 10.96 6.26
CA ALA A 172 -8.13 9.99 5.87
C ALA A 172 -7.06 10.65 4.99
N ARG A 173 -7.46 11.51 4.05
CA ARG A 173 -6.53 12.30 3.23
C ARG A 173 -5.69 13.29 4.05
N LEU A 174 -6.26 13.88 5.10
CA LEU A 174 -5.50 14.74 6.01
C LEU A 174 -4.48 13.93 6.83
N LYS A 175 -4.86 12.72 7.30
CA LYS A 175 -3.94 11.78 7.97
C LYS A 175 -2.77 11.41 7.04
N LEU A 176 -3.08 11.03 5.79
CA LEU A 176 -2.07 10.71 4.78
C LEU A 176 -1.10 11.87 4.54
N ARG A 177 -1.61 13.09 4.35
CA ARG A 177 -0.75 14.28 4.19
C ARG A 177 0.18 14.51 5.37
N ARG A 178 -0.31 14.29 6.60
CA ARG A 178 0.51 14.40 7.81
C ARG A 178 1.56 13.30 7.90
N GLN A 179 1.24 12.07 7.50
CA GLN A 179 2.21 10.97 7.45
C GLN A 179 3.28 11.22 6.40
N MET A 180 2.91 11.64 5.18
CA MET A 180 3.88 12.01 4.15
C MET A 180 4.82 13.12 4.61
N ALA A 181 4.29 14.15 5.28
CA ALA A 181 5.10 15.27 5.79
C ALA A 181 6.08 14.89 6.91
N ARG A 182 6.04 13.67 7.45
CA ARG A 182 7.04 13.16 8.41
C ARG A 182 8.21 12.46 7.73
N HIS A 183 8.03 12.06 6.48
CA HIS A 183 9.00 11.30 5.68
C HIS A 183 9.41 12.06 4.41
N MET A 184 9.19 13.38 4.36
CA MET A 184 9.73 14.30 3.33
C MET A 184 10.62 15.33 4.03
#